data_AF-A0A486XPC1-F1
#
_entry.id   AF-A0A486XPC1-F1
#
_cell.length_a   1.000
_cell.length_b   1.000
_cell.length_c   1.000
_cell.angle_alpha   90.00
_cell.angle_beta   90.00
_cell.angle_gamma   90.00
#
_symmetry.space_group_name_H-M   'P 1'
#
loop_
_entity.id
_entity.type
_entity.pdbx_description
1 polymer ?
#
loop_
_entity_poly.entity_id
_entity_poly.type
_entity_poly.pdbx_seq_one_letter_code
_entity_poly.pdbx_strand_id
1 'polypeptide(L)'
;MRLIGLFDTEQKAIRFHSFLLQKGIQSSYEPDNLSAEKPFYRIWVQKEEDFNSASELFLQFNQNPNDSLFQVKEELKKEELIEPSVVQIQTSRKLRGITPLLIFICCFLFLWNSFQESQIMKNKGALALQVSLTPLMQKLLFDYPKAFEELNQFVQSHPMKTFQNVDELSLETQLEFEKIEAIPSWKGILQLFPTIRKEGLQAISQIPMFEKIRQGQIWRLITPIFLHRDFLHILFNMAWIFLFGKQLDLKIGKKKILVLVLLIAIASNTAQYIMSGPYFIGISGVVVGMGGFIWMRQKKAPWEGYAVQKSALLLLFFFVAAMVVLDGVIWGVRLFYHLAPTLQIANTAHVVGGLTGAFLGCLSWFKKGLT
;
A
#
# COMPACT_ATOMS: atom_id res chain seq x y z
N MET A 1 -14.09 -22.76 -24.54
CA MET A 1 -15.11 -23.79 -24.23
C MET A 1 -16.35 -23.52 -25.07
N ARG A 2 -16.89 -24.55 -25.75
CA ARG A 2 -18.11 -24.48 -26.56
C ARG A 2 -19.08 -25.58 -26.13
N LEU A 3 -20.37 -25.27 -26.02
CA LEU A 3 -21.41 -26.23 -25.66
C LEU A 3 -21.68 -27.15 -26.84
N ILE A 4 -21.53 -28.47 -26.67
CA ILE A 4 -21.89 -29.44 -27.70
C ILE A 4 -23.39 -29.71 -27.68
N GLY A 5 -23.95 -29.94 -26.50
CA GLY A 5 -25.31 -30.43 -26.38
C GLY A 5 -25.78 -30.70 -24.95
N LEU A 6 -27.05 -31.07 -24.87
CA LEU A 6 -27.80 -31.30 -23.63
C LEU A 6 -28.27 -32.76 -23.59
N PHE A 7 -28.21 -33.37 -22.41
CA PHE A 7 -28.75 -34.70 -22.14
C PHE A 7 -29.86 -34.64 -21.09
N ASP A 8 -30.85 -35.51 -21.27
CA ASP A 8 -32.01 -35.73 -20.41
C ASP A 8 -31.69 -36.62 -19.20
N THR A 9 -30.66 -37.47 -19.32
CA THR A 9 -30.22 -38.37 -18.24
C THR A 9 -28.74 -38.26 -17.97
N GLU A 10 -28.36 -38.38 -16.70
CA GLU A 10 -26.98 -38.29 -16.24
C GLU A 10 -26.11 -39.39 -16.89
N GLN A 11 -26.65 -40.60 -16.98
CA GLN A 11 -25.97 -41.77 -17.54
C GLN A 11 -25.56 -41.55 -19.00
N LYS A 12 -26.44 -40.99 -19.84
CA LYS A 12 -26.11 -40.68 -21.25
C LYS A 12 -25.01 -39.63 -21.34
N ALA A 13 -25.08 -38.60 -20.49
CA ALA A 13 -24.09 -37.53 -20.46
C ALA A 13 -22.70 -38.05 -20.06
N ILE A 14 -22.63 -38.87 -19.00
CA ILE A 14 -21.40 -39.49 -18.50
C ILE A 14 -20.79 -40.42 -19.56
N ARG A 15 -21.63 -41.25 -20.18
CA ARG A 15 -21.18 -42.18 -21.22
C ARG A 15 -20.61 -41.44 -22.43
N PHE A 16 -21.31 -40.42 -22.91
CA PHE A 16 -20.84 -39.61 -24.03
C PHE A 16 -19.56 -38.83 -23.70
N HIS A 17 -19.48 -38.25 -22.51
CA HIS A 17 -18.27 -37.57 -22.03
C HIS A 17 -17.07 -38.53 -21.93
N SER A 18 -17.26 -39.71 -21.36
CA SER A 18 -16.22 -40.75 -21.27
C SER A 18 -15.73 -41.18 -22.65
N PHE A 19 -16.65 -41.31 -23.61
CA PHE A 19 -16.31 -41.60 -25.01
C PHE A 19 -15.46 -40.48 -25.64
N LEU A 20 -15.82 -39.21 -25.46
CA LEU A 20 -15.02 -38.08 -25.97
C LEU A 20 -13.60 -38.10 -25.40
N LEU A 21 -13.46 -38.33 -24.10
CA LEU A 21 -12.15 -38.45 -23.46
C LEU A 21 -11.33 -39.62 -24.01
N GLN A 22 -11.95 -40.77 -24.27
CA GLN A 22 -11.28 -41.92 -24.90
C GLN A 22 -10.84 -41.63 -26.34
N LYS A 23 -11.55 -40.75 -27.06
CA LYS A 23 -11.16 -40.23 -28.38
C LYS A 23 -10.10 -39.12 -28.31
N GLY A 24 -9.65 -38.74 -27.11
CA GLY A 24 -8.68 -37.67 -26.89
C GLY A 24 -9.28 -36.27 -26.91
N ILE A 25 -10.61 -36.15 -27.00
CA ILE A 25 -11.32 -34.86 -27.01
C ILE A 25 -11.58 -34.41 -25.58
N GLN A 26 -10.90 -33.34 -25.18
CA GLN A 26 -11.05 -32.76 -23.84
C GLN A 26 -12.42 -32.09 -23.69
N SER A 27 -13.25 -32.64 -22.81
CA SER A 27 -14.61 -32.16 -22.55
C SER A 27 -14.87 -31.94 -21.06
N SER A 28 -15.95 -31.24 -20.72
CA SER A 28 -16.43 -31.07 -19.34
C SER A 28 -17.92 -31.37 -19.24
N TYR A 29 -18.31 -31.85 -18.07
CA TYR A 29 -19.67 -32.21 -17.71
C TYR A 29 -20.18 -31.27 -16.63
N GLU A 30 -21.35 -30.66 -16.85
CA GLU A 30 -21.98 -29.73 -15.90
C GLU A 30 -23.47 -30.06 -15.72
N PRO A 31 -23.92 -30.46 -14.51
CA PRO A 31 -25.34 -30.58 -14.21
C PRO A 31 -25.96 -29.19 -14.05
N ASP A 32 -27.06 -28.91 -14.75
CA ASP A 32 -27.84 -27.69 -14.53
C ASP A 32 -29.07 -27.98 -13.65
N ASN A 33 -28.99 -27.50 -12.42
CA ASN A 33 -30.03 -27.66 -11.40
C ASN A 33 -30.85 -26.39 -11.16
N LEU A 34 -30.64 -25.32 -11.95
CA LEU A 34 -31.09 -23.98 -11.56
C LEU A 34 -32.53 -23.62 -11.96
N SER A 35 -33.23 -24.38 -12.82
CA SER A 35 -34.54 -23.89 -13.34
C SER A 35 -35.57 -24.91 -13.86
N ALA A 36 -35.45 -26.22 -13.67
CA ALA A 36 -36.43 -27.17 -14.23
C ALA A 36 -36.85 -28.29 -13.26
N GLU A 37 -38.12 -28.72 -13.34
CA GLU A 37 -38.67 -29.91 -12.65
C GLU A 37 -37.93 -31.22 -13.02
N LYS A 38 -37.06 -31.20 -14.04
CA LYS A 38 -36.16 -32.29 -14.42
C LYS A 38 -34.73 -31.76 -14.67
N PRO A 39 -33.69 -32.38 -14.11
CA PRO A 39 -32.30 -31.97 -14.33
C PRO A 39 -31.87 -32.25 -15.77
N PHE A 40 -31.10 -31.32 -16.37
CA PHE A 40 -30.45 -31.51 -17.66
C PHE A 40 -28.93 -31.42 -17.48
N TYR A 41 -28.20 -32.11 -18.36
CA TYR A 41 -26.75 -32.25 -18.26
C TYR A 41 -26.08 -31.65 -19.49
N ARG A 42 -25.15 -30.70 -19.28
CA ARG A 42 -24.42 -30.01 -20.35
C ARG A 42 -23.06 -30.66 -20.58
N ILE A 43 -22.72 -30.89 -21.84
CA ILE A 43 -21.36 -31.27 -22.23
C ILE A 43 -20.71 -30.15 -23.04
N TRP A 44 -19.54 -29.71 -22.58
CA TRP A 44 -18.72 -28.69 -23.24
C TRP A 44 -17.42 -29.29 -23.76
N VAL A 45 -16.86 -28.73 -24.83
CA VAL A 45 -15.50 -29.04 -25.30
C VAL A 45 -14.57 -27.89 -24.95
N GLN A 46 -13.36 -28.22 -24.50
CA GLN A 46 -12.40 -27.22 -24.05
C GLN A 46 -11.80 -26.41 -25.20
N LYS A 47 -11.37 -27.10 -26.26
CA LYS A 47 -10.72 -26.52 -27.43
C LYS A 47 -11.69 -26.27 -28.58
N GLU A 48 -11.46 -25.19 -29.33
CA GLU A 48 -12.33 -24.84 -30.46
C GLU A 48 -12.12 -25.76 -31.69
N GLU A 49 -10.91 -26.27 -31.88
CA GLU A 49 -10.55 -27.19 -32.96
C GLU A 49 -11.35 -28.52 -32.92
N ASP A 50 -11.69 -28.98 -31.72
CA ASP A 50 -12.39 -30.25 -31.50
C ASP A 50 -13.93 -30.13 -31.62
N PHE A 51 -14.46 -28.90 -31.72
CA PHE A 51 -15.90 -28.63 -31.64
C PHE A 51 -16.71 -29.31 -32.76
N ASN A 52 -16.26 -29.18 -34.00
CA ASN A 52 -17.00 -29.72 -35.15
C ASN A 52 -17.08 -31.25 -35.09
N SER A 53 -15.95 -31.92 -34.85
CA SER A 53 -15.89 -33.38 -34.72
C SER A 53 -16.73 -33.88 -33.55
N ALA A 54 -16.70 -33.18 -32.41
CA ALA A 54 -17.49 -33.58 -31.24
C ALA A 54 -18.99 -33.33 -31.42
N SER A 55 -19.37 -32.30 -32.19
CA SER A 55 -20.77 -32.02 -32.55
C SER A 55 -21.36 -33.08 -33.47
N GLU A 56 -20.61 -33.55 -34.47
CA GLU A 56 -21.01 -34.67 -35.33
C GLU A 56 -21.20 -35.96 -34.51
N LEU A 57 -20.26 -36.26 -33.61
CA LEU A 57 -20.35 -37.42 -32.72
C LEU A 57 -21.55 -37.33 -31.77
N PHE A 58 -21.92 -36.13 -31.31
CA PHE A 58 -23.11 -35.92 -30.50
C PHE A 58 -24.41 -36.18 -31.26
N LEU A 59 -24.48 -35.75 -32.52
CA LEU A 59 -25.64 -36.04 -33.38
C LEU A 59 -25.79 -37.55 -33.62
N GLN A 60 -24.69 -38.25 -33.89
CA GLN A 60 -24.69 -39.71 -34.05
C GLN A 60 -25.07 -40.43 -32.76
N PHE A 61 -24.54 -39.98 -31.62
CA PHE A 61 -24.87 -40.54 -30.31
C PHE A 61 -26.36 -40.38 -29.97
N ASN A 62 -26.96 -39.23 -30.28
CA ASN A 62 -28.40 -39.02 -30.04
C ASN A 62 -29.29 -39.87 -30.94
N GLN A 63 -28.84 -40.19 -32.16
CA GLN A 63 -29.58 -41.05 -33.08
C GLN A 63 -29.53 -42.53 -32.65
N ASN A 64 -28.36 -43.02 -32.22
CA ASN A 64 -28.20 -44.39 -31.74
C ASN A 64 -27.19 -44.48 -30.57
N PRO A 65 -27.63 -44.25 -29.32
CA PRO A 65 -26.74 -44.29 -28.16
C PRO A 65 -26.13 -45.68 -27.90
N ASN A 66 -26.77 -46.74 -28.40
CA ASN A 66 -26.34 -48.13 -28.18
C ASN A 66 -25.47 -48.69 -29.32
N ASP A 67 -25.03 -47.83 -30.24
CA ASP A 67 -24.09 -48.23 -31.27
C ASP A 67 -22.79 -48.78 -30.65
N SER A 68 -22.25 -49.82 -31.29
CA SER A 68 -20.92 -50.38 -31.00
C SER A 68 -19.81 -49.31 -30.94
N LEU A 69 -19.95 -48.23 -31.71
CA LEU A 69 -19.03 -47.09 -31.72
C LEU A 69 -18.91 -46.40 -30.35
N PHE A 70 -20.01 -46.34 -29.60
CA PHE A 70 -20.11 -45.63 -28.32
C PHE A 70 -20.03 -46.56 -27.09
N GLN A 71 -19.49 -47.76 -27.28
CA GLN A 71 -19.15 -48.65 -26.17
C GLN A 71 -17.82 -48.21 -25.55
N VAL A 72 -17.89 -47.67 -24.34
CA VAL A 72 -16.72 -47.28 -23.57
C VAL A 72 -16.23 -48.50 -22.80
N LYS A 73 -14.90 -48.72 -22.78
CA LYS A 73 -14.30 -49.88 -22.08
C LYS A 73 -14.55 -49.86 -20.57
N GLU A 74 -14.62 -48.67 -20.00
CA GLU A 74 -14.93 -48.43 -18.59
C GLU A 74 -15.61 -47.05 -18.51
N GLU A 75 -16.85 -46.99 -18.03
CA GLU A 75 -17.52 -45.71 -17.80
C GLU A 75 -16.88 -45.03 -16.58
N LEU A 76 -16.49 -43.77 -16.73
CA LEU A 76 -15.96 -42.99 -15.61
C LEU A 76 -16.99 -42.91 -14.49
N LYS A 77 -16.58 -43.26 -13.27
CA LYS A 77 -17.46 -43.14 -12.11
C LYS A 77 -17.72 -41.67 -11.81
N LYS A 78 -18.92 -41.36 -11.32
CA LYS A 78 -19.33 -39.99 -10.94
C LYS A 78 -18.31 -39.29 -10.04
N GLU A 79 -17.64 -40.03 -9.16
CA GLU A 79 -16.59 -39.51 -8.27
C GLU A 79 -15.33 -39.04 -9.01
N GLU A 80 -14.98 -39.66 -10.15
CA GLU A 80 -13.81 -39.29 -10.98
C GLU A 80 -14.12 -38.10 -11.92
N LEU A 81 -15.40 -37.78 -12.11
CA LEU A 81 -15.89 -36.70 -12.98
C LEU A 81 -16.04 -35.36 -12.26
N ILE A 82 -16.21 -35.40 -10.94
CA ILE A 82 -16.39 -34.22 -10.07
C ILE A 82 -15.04 -33.68 -9.55
N GLU A 83 -13.92 -34.32 -9.88
CA GLU A 83 -12.64 -33.64 -9.86
C GLU A 83 -12.37 -33.05 -11.26
N PRO A 84 -12.82 -31.80 -11.56
CA PRO A 84 -11.84 -30.92 -12.15
C PRO A 84 -10.61 -31.02 -11.24
N SER A 85 -9.44 -30.87 -11.81
CA SER A 85 -8.37 -30.23 -11.06
C SER A 85 -8.88 -28.86 -10.62
N VAL A 86 -9.72 -28.84 -9.57
CA VAL A 86 -9.62 -27.89 -8.51
C VAL A 86 -8.19 -28.11 -8.09
N VAL A 87 -7.30 -27.39 -8.76
CA VAL A 87 -6.17 -26.77 -8.10
C VAL A 87 -6.84 -26.26 -6.84
N GLN A 88 -6.72 -27.03 -5.75
CA GLN A 88 -6.84 -26.51 -4.43
C GLN A 88 -5.79 -25.42 -4.51
N ILE A 89 -6.22 -24.20 -4.86
CA ILE A 89 -5.49 -23.01 -4.54
C ILE A 89 -5.36 -23.22 -3.06
N GLN A 90 -4.18 -23.63 -2.63
CA GLN A 90 -3.87 -23.76 -1.22
C GLN A 90 -4.11 -22.36 -0.67
N THR A 91 -5.33 -22.11 -0.21
CA THR A 91 -5.73 -20.91 0.51
C THR A 91 -5.00 -20.86 1.84
N SER A 92 -4.32 -21.96 2.21
CA SER A 92 -3.30 -22.05 3.24
C SER A 92 -1.93 -21.47 2.87
N ARG A 93 -1.79 -20.64 1.82
CA ARG A 93 -0.62 -19.74 1.74
C ARG A 93 -0.70 -18.77 2.92
N LYS A 94 -0.18 -19.22 4.08
CA LYS A 94 0.21 -18.39 5.22
C LYS A 94 0.75 -17.10 4.65
N LEU A 95 0.32 -15.95 5.19
CA LEU A 95 0.90 -14.64 4.89
C LEU A 95 2.40 -14.67 5.22
N ARG A 96 3.20 -15.29 4.35
CA ARG A 96 4.64 -15.48 4.44
C ARG A 96 5.23 -14.35 3.62
N GLY A 97 5.22 -13.16 4.20
CA GLY A 97 5.65 -11.93 3.55
C GLY A 97 6.20 -10.93 4.55
N ILE A 98 6.74 -9.82 4.06
CA ILE A 98 7.14 -8.69 4.93
C ILE A 98 5.94 -7.81 5.25
N THR A 99 4.91 -7.81 4.40
CA THR A 99 3.70 -6.98 4.56
C THR A 99 3.03 -7.13 5.94
N PRO A 100 2.79 -8.35 6.48
CA PRO A 100 2.15 -8.49 7.79
C PRO A 100 3.02 -7.95 8.93
N LEU A 101 4.35 -8.13 8.83
CA LEU A 101 5.30 -7.60 9.81
C LEU A 101 5.30 -6.07 9.78
N LEU A 102 5.29 -5.49 8.58
CA LEU A 102 5.24 -4.04 8.38
C LEU A 102 3.95 -3.43 8.96
N ILE A 103 2.80 -4.08 8.70
CA ILE A 103 1.51 -3.68 9.28
C ILE A 103 1.55 -3.79 10.81
N PHE A 104 2.03 -4.91 11.34
CA PHE A 104 2.13 -5.12 12.79
C PHE A 104 3.00 -4.05 13.46
N ILE A 105 4.18 -3.75 12.92
CA ILE A 105 5.07 -2.73 13.47
C ILE A 105 4.39 -1.35 13.46
N CYS A 106 3.73 -0.97 12.36
CA CYS A 106 3.03 0.32 12.28
C CYS A 106 1.90 0.41 13.31
N CYS A 107 1.06 -0.63 13.42
CA CYS A 107 -0.03 -0.67 14.38
C CYS A 107 0.46 -0.66 15.83
N PHE A 108 1.50 -1.44 16.14
CA PHE A 108 2.09 -1.48 17.46
C PHE A 108 2.66 -0.10 17.86
N LEU A 109 3.43 0.52 16.98
CA LEU A 109 4.03 1.83 17.26
C LEU A 109 3.01 2.95 17.34
N PHE A 110 1.92 2.88 16.56
CA PHE A 110 0.80 3.81 16.68
C PHE A 110 0.14 3.70 18.06
N LEU A 111 -0.22 2.48 18.49
CA LEU A 111 -0.81 2.27 19.81
C LEU A 111 0.13 2.70 20.95
N TRP A 112 1.43 2.41 20.81
CA TRP A 112 2.43 2.82 21.77
C TRP A 112 2.55 4.35 21.84
N ASN A 113 2.54 5.04 20.70
CA ASN A 113 2.57 6.49 20.65
C ASN A 113 1.31 7.09 21.31
N SER A 114 0.12 6.57 20.99
CA SER A 114 -1.14 7.03 21.58
C SER A 114 -1.19 6.81 23.10
N PHE A 115 -0.58 5.72 23.60
CA PHE A 115 -0.38 5.54 25.03
C PHE A 115 0.50 6.64 25.63
N GLN A 116 1.64 6.98 24.99
CA GLN A 116 2.52 8.06 25.44
C GLN A 116 1.81 9.43 25.42
N GLU A 117 1.05 9.72 24.38
CA GLU A 117 0.24 10.94 24.27
C GLU A 117 -0.75 11.03 25.43
N SER A 118 -1.46 9.94 25.74
CA SER A 118 -2.39 9.87 26.86
C SER A 118 -1.70 10.13 28.21
N GLN A 119 -0.48 9.59 28.41
CA GLN A 119 0.29 9.85 29.63
C GLN A 119 0.73 11.31 29.75
N ILE A 120 1.20 11.91 28.66
CA ILE A 120 1.60 13.33 28.64
C ILE A 120 0.37 14.23 28.90
N MET A 121 -0.77 13.97 28.26
CA MET A 121 -2.01 14.71 28.49
C MET A 121 -2.43 14.69 29.96
N LYS A 122 -2.42 13.51 30.60
CA LYS A 122 -2.84 13.35 32.00
C LYS A 122 -1.89 14.05 32.98
N ASN A 123 -0.58 13.98 32.70
CA ASN A 123 0.44 14.45 33.64
C ASN A 123 0.81 15.92 33.42
N LYS A 124 0.82 16.39 32.17
CA LYS A 124 1.35 17.71 31.76
C LYS A 124 0.35 18.61 31.02
N GLY A 125 -0.83 18.13 30.66
CA GLY A 125 -1.88 18.91 29.99
C GLY A 125 -1.79 18.96 28.47
N ALA A 126 -2.77 19.63 27.84
CA ALA A 126 -2.92 19.72 26.39
C ALA A 126 -1.82 20.52 25.72
N LEU A 127 -1.43 21.65 26.32
CA LEU A 127 -0.37 22.51 25.81
C LEU A 127 0.97 21.75 25.67
N ALA A 128 1.24 20.78 26.55
CA ALA A 128 2.44 19.95 26.48
C ALA A 128 2.54 19.10 25.21
N LEU A 129 1.41 18.60 24.68
CA LEU A 129 1.38 17.87 23.41
C LEU A 129 1.48 18.78 22.18
N GLN A 130 1.09 20.05 22.32
CA GLN A 130 1.23 21.02 21.24
C GLN A 130 2.67 21.51 21.09
N VAL A 131 3.37 21.64 22.22
CA VAL A 131 4.73 22.19 22.28
C VAL A 131 5.82 21.12 22.15
N SER A 132 5.61 19.93 22.70
CA SER A 132 6.63 18.88 22.75
C SER A 132 6.19 17.59 22.06
N LEU A 133 7.18 16.75 21.74
CA LEU A 133 6.98 15.49 21.05
C LEU A 133 7.06 14.33 22.03
N THR A 134 6.34 13.25 21.73
CA THR A 134 6.43 12.01 22.52
C THR A 134 7.84 11.42 22.46
N PRO A 135 8.31 10.69 23.49
CA PRO A 135 9.61 10.03 23.46
C PRO A 135 9.80 9.13 22.22
N LEU A 136 8.73 8.49 21.72
CA LEU A 136 8.80 7.70 20.50
C LEU A 136 9.10 8.59 19.28
N MET A 137 8.36 9.69 19.10
CA MET A 137 8.58 10.62 17.99
C MET A 137 9.98 11.23 18.04
N GLN A 138 10.48 11.61 19.22
CA GLN A 138 11.83 12.13 19.40
C GLN A 138 12.91 11.19 18.82
N LYS A 139 12.72 9.87 18.93
CA LYS A 139 13.65 8.84 18.44
C LYS A 139 13.47 8.46 16.97
N LEU A 140 12.25 8.55 16.45
CA LEU A 140 11.89 7.99 15.14
C LEU A 140 11.66 9.04 14.03
N LEU A 141 11.49 10.32 14.37
CA LEU A 141 11.42 11.40 13.37
C LEU A 141 12.70 11.48 12.54
N PHE A 142 12.58 12.05 11.34
CA PHE A 142 13.67 12.11 10.37
C PHE A 142 14.87 12.91 10.89
N ASP A 143 14.60 13.99 11.63
CA ASP A 143 15.59 14.74 12.36
C ASP A 143 14.98 15.22 13.69
N TYR A 144 15.84 15.64 14.60
CA TYR A 144 15.43 16.20 15.89
C TYR A 144 16.34 17.37 16.23
N PRO A 145 16.05 18.57 15.69
CA PRO A 145 16.91 19.73 15.82
C PRO A 145 17.02 20.20 17.27
N LYS A 146 18.07 20.97 17.59
CA LYS A 146 18.26 21.54 18.93
C LYS A 146 17.02 22.27 19.46
N ALA A 147 16.30 23.00 18.61
CA ALA A 147 15.05 23.66 18.98
C ALA A 147 14.04 22.69 19.63
N PHE A 148 13.91 21.46 19.11
CA PHE A 148 13.01 20.45 19.69
C PHE A 148 13.53 19.89 21.03
N GLU A 149 14.85 19.85 21.23
CA GLU A 149 15.44 19.48 22.52
C GLU A 149 15.08 20.50 23.59
N GLU A 150 15.28 21.78 23.29
CA GLU A 150 14.98 22.89 24.19
C GLU A 150 13.47 22.99 24.47
N LEU A 151 12.59 22.83 23.47
CA LEU A 151 11.14 22.76 23.69
C LEU A 151 10.77 21.61 24.63
N ASN A 152 11.38 20.44 24.46
CA ASN A 152 11.12 19.30 25.35
C ASN A 152 11.62 19.55 26.78
N GLN A 153 12.73 20.28 26.97
CA GLN A 153 13.21 20.71 28.29
C GLN A 153 12.28 21.76 28.91
N PHE A 154 11.82 22.72 28.11
CA PHE A 154 10.86 23.74 28.51
C PHE A 154 9.55 23.14 29.07
N VAL A 155 9.00 22.11 28.40
CA VAL A 155 7.83 21.36 28.88
C VAL A 155 8.11 20.49 30.12
N GLN A 156 9.38 20.26 30.47
CA GLN A 156 9.76 19.59 31.70
C GLN A 156 9.94 20.56 32.86
N SER A 157 10.46 21.76 32.61
CA SER A 157 10.68 22.80 33.63
C SER A 157 9.42 23.59 33.97
N HIS A 158 8.47 23.74 33.04
CA HIS A 158 7.27 24.54 33.25
C HIS A 158 6.01 23.67 33.42
N PRO A 159 5.24 23.84 34.51
CA PRO A 159 3.97 23.13 34.69
C PRO A 159 2.92 23.68 33.72
N MET A 160 2.59 22.90 32.68
CA MET A 160 1.65 23.33 31.63
C MET A 160 0.23 22.76 31.78
N LYS A 161 -0.05 22.05 32.87
CA LYS A 161 -1.27 21.23 33.02
C LYS A 161 -2.57 22.01 32.97
N THR A 162 -2.54 23.26 33.45
CA THR A 162 -3.71 24.12 33.60
C THR A 162 -3.96 25.03 32.40
N PHE A 163 -3.03 25.09 31.45
CA PHE A 163 -3.05 26.05 30.35
C PHE A 163 -3.46 25.37 29.04
N GLN A 164 -4.22 26.09 28.21
CA GLN A 164 -4.58 25.64 26.87
C GLN A 164 -3.65 26.21 25.81
N ASN A 165 -3.15 27.43 26.02
CA ASN A 165 -2.36 28.17 25.04
C ASN A 165 -1.12 28.82 25.70
N VAL A 166 -0.10 29.11 24.90
CA VAL A 166 1.13 29.80 25.35
C VAL A 166 0.83 31.19 25.91
N ASP A 167 -0.18 31.89 25.38
CA ASP A 167 -0.57 33.25 25.79
C ASP A 167 -1.10 33.32 27.24
N GLU A 168 -1.48 32.19 27.83
CA GLU A 168 -1.94 32.10 29.21
C GLU A 168 -0.78 31.97 30.22
N LEU A 169 0.45 31.71 29.73
CA LEU A 169 1.65 31.61 30.55
C LEU A 169 2.11 32.99 31.04
N SER A 170 3.02 33.01 32.02
CA SER A 170 3.64 34.28 32.45
C SER A 170 4.43 34.93 31.31
N LEU A 171 4.55 36.25 31.33
CA LEU A 171 5.31 36.98 30.31
C LEU A 171 6.77 36.49 30.20
N GLU A 172 7.40 36.14 31.33
CA GLU A 172 8.76 35.60 31.35
C GLU A 172 8.84 34.26 30.61
N THR A 173 7.89 33.36 30.86
CA THR A 173 7.81 32.04 30.22
C THR A 173 7.48 32.15 28.73
N GLN A 174 6.64 33.13 28.33
CA GLN A 174 6.38 33.42 26.91
C GLN A 174 7.65 33.89 26.19
N LEU A 175 8.41 34.81 26.80
CA LEU A 175 9.68 35.29 26.23
C LEU A 175 10.73 34.17 26.13
N GLU A 176 10.74 33.22 27.07
CA GLU A 176 11.58 32.02 26.98
C GLU A 176 11.17 31.13 25.80
N PHE A 177 9.86 30.88 25.64
CA PHE A 177 9.32 30.12 24.53
C PHE A 177 9.69 30.74 23.17
N GLU A 178 9.52 32.06 23.01
CA GLU A 178 9.89 32.78 21.80
C GLU A 178 11.39 32.66 21.47
N LYS A 179 12.26 32.72 22.50
CA LYS A 179 13.71 32.51 22.31
C LYS A 179 14.03 31.10 21.81
N ILE A 180 13.31 30.09 22.29
CA ILE A 180 13.48 28.71 21.85
C ILE A 180 13.01 28.54 20.40
N GLU A 181 11.86 29.11 20.03
CA GLU A 181 11.35 29.05 18.64
C GLU A 181 12.25 29.79 17.64
N ALA A 182 13.00 30.79 18.11
CA ALA A 182 13.99 31.52 17.32
C ALA A 182 15.29 30.74 17.09
N ILE A 183 15.50 29.58 17.73
CA ILE A 183 16.69 28.75 17.50
C ILE A 183 16.73 28.31 16.03
N PRO A 184 17.83 28.58 15.30
CA PRO A 184 17.97 28.20 13.90
C PRO A 184 17.75 26.70 13.70
N SER A 185 16.76 26.35 12.88
CA SER A 185 16.42 24.96 12.56
C SER A 185 15.91 24.86 11.13
N TRP A 186 16.19 23.74 10.47
CA TRP A 186 15.72 23.52 9.10
C TRP A 186 14.21 23.30 9.06
N LYS A 187 13.48 24.28 8.53
CA LYS A 187 12.02 24.23 8.35
C LYS A 187 11.58 23.91 6.91
N GLY A 188 12.53 23.56 6.03
CA GLY A 188 12.29 23.22 4.63
C GLY A 188 12.42 24.40 3.67
N ILE A 189 12.67 24.10 2.39
CA ILE A 189 12.81 25.09 1.31
C ILE A 189 11.61 26.03 1.23
N LEU A 190 10.39 25.50 1.41
CA LEU A 190 9.16 26.30 1.31
C LEU A 190 9.07 27.39 2.38
N GLN A 191 9.80 27.25 3.48
CA GLN A 191 9.84 28.22 4.58
C GLN A 191 11.08 29.14 4.52
N LEU A 192 11.90 29.05 3.47
CA LEU A 192 13.07 29.92 3.31
C LEU A 192 12.70 31.33 2.83
N PHE A 193 11.58 31.52 2.13
CA PHE A 193 11.21 32.83 1.57
C PHE A 193 11.12 33.96 2.62
N PRO A 194 10.48 33.76 3.80
CA PRO A 194 10.50 34.75 4.87
C PRO A 194 11.91 35.02 5.42
N THR A 195 12.73 33.97 5.60
CA THR A 195 14.10 34.08 6.12
C THR A 195 14.99 34.87 5.17
N ILE A 196 14.96 34.55 3.87
CA ILE A 196 15.72 35.26 2.84
C ILE A 196 15.34 36.74 2.80
N ARG A 197 14.04 37.04 2.91
CA ARG A 197 13.55 38.43 2.89
C ARG A 197 14.03 39.24 4.10
N LYS A 198 14.17 38.61 5.27
CA LYS A 198 14.56 39.30 6.52
C LYS A 198 16.08 39.36 6.73
N GLU A 199 16.78 38.26 6.45
CA GLU A 199 18.17 38.04 6.92
C GLU A 199 19.15 37.82 5.75
N GLY A 200 18.66 37.77 4.51
CA GLY A 200 19.47 37.54 3.31
C GLY A 200 19.91 36.08 3.12
N LEU A 201 20.53 35.81 1.97
CA LEU A 201 20.93 34.45 1.57
C LEU A 201 21.99 33.81 2.49
N GLN A 202 22.82 34.62 3.16
CA GLN A 202 23.88 34.13 4.04
C GLN A 202 23.31 33.41 5.27
N ALA A 203 22.13 33.82 5.75
CA ALA A 203 21.46 33.20 6.90
C ALA A 203 21.11 31.72 6.64
N ILE A 204 20.83 31.33 5.39
CA ILE A 204 20.49 29.95 5.03
C ILE A 204 21.66 29.00 5.31
N SER A 205 22.90 29.44 5.04
CA SER A 205 24.10 28.62 5.19
C SER A 205 24.39 28.24 6.65
N GLN A 206 23.84 29.00 7.59
CA GLN A 206 24.03 28.78 9.03
C GLN A 206 22.96 27.86 9.64
N ILE A 207 21.90 27.52 8.90
CA ILE A 207 20.82 26.66 9.40
C ILE A 207 21.31 25.21 9.43
N PRO A 208 21.34 24.55 10.60
CA PRO A 208 21.77 23.18 10.69
C PRO A 208 20.77 22.24 9.98
N MET A 209 21.30 21.28 9.23
CA MET A 209 20.52 20.23 8.58
C MET A 209 21.05 18.86 8.96
N PHE A 210 20.16 17.88 9.01
CA PHE A 210 20.45 16.47 9.30
C PHE A 210 21.18 16.29 10.64
N GLU A 211 20.81 17.07 11.67
CA GLU A 211 21.53 17.15 12.94
C GLU A 211 21.77 15.78 13.57
N LYS A 212 20.71 15.01 13.78
CA LYS A 212 20.81 13.68 14.40
C LYS A 212 21.40 12.63 13.47
N ILE A 213 21.17 12.76 12.17
CA ILE A 213 21.75 11.85 11.17
C ILE A 213 23.28 12.02 11.11
N ARG A 214 23.78 13.27 11.17
CA ARG A 214 25.22 13.58 11.27
C ARG A 214 25.85 13.06 12.56
N GLN A 215 25.06 12.92 13.63
CA GLN A 215 25.46 12.29 14.88
C GLN A 215 25.42 10.75 14.84
N GLY A 216 25.18 10.13 13.68
CA GLY A 216 25.19 8.68 13.49
C GLY A 216 23.82 7.99 13.59
N GLN A 217 22.72 8.75 13.75
CA GLN A 217 21.37 8.17 13.85
C GLN A 217 20.77 7.84 12.47
N ILE A 218 21.47 7.01 11.68
CA ILE A 218 21.15 6.73 10.27
C ILE A 218 19.79 6.05 10.05
N TRP A 219 19.24 5.38 11.08
CA TRP A 219 17.91 4.76 11.00
C TRP A 219 16.80 5.78 10.73
N ARG A 220 17.02 7.06 11.07
CA ARG A 220 16.06 8.15 10.86
C ARG A 220 15.73 8.41 9.39
N LEU A 221 16.57 7.93 8.46
CA LEU A 221 16.23 7.94 7.03
C LEU A 221 15.00 7.09 6.71
N ILE A 222 14.70 6.09 7.55
CA ILE A 222 13.64 5.10 7.32
C ILE A 222 12.52 5.23 8.36
N THR A 223 12.85 5.42 9.64
CA THR A 223 11.89 5.29 10.74
C THR A 223 10.63 6.17 10.69
N PRO A 224 10.59 7.35 10.03
CA PRO A 224 9.37 8.13 9.89
C PRO A 224 8.20 7.37 9.26
N ILE A 225 8.48 6.34 8.44
CA ILE A 225 7.42 5.53 7.81
C ILE A 225 6.56 4.79 8.84
N PHE A 226 7.08 4.52 10.05
CA PHE A 226 6.33 3.76 11.05
C PHE A 226 5.42 4.64 11.92
N LEU A 227 5.66 5.94 11.96
CA LEU A 227 4.88 6.90 12.75
C LEU A 227 3.60 7.27 12.02
N HIS A 228 2.49 7.40 12.74
CA HIS A 228 1.19 7.77 12.17
C HIS A 228 0.49 8.78 13.08
N ARG A 229 -0.20 9.75 12.48
CA ARG A 229 -0.73 10.93 13.18
C ARG A 229 -2.10 10.68 13.83
N ASP A 230 -2.94 9.88 13.19
CA ASP A 230 -4.33 9.68 13.56
C ASP A 230 -4.84 8.33 13.05
N PHE A 231 -6.00 7.92 13.54
CA PHE A 231 -6.61 6.63 13.23
C PHE A 231 -6.93 6.45 11.74
N LEU A 232 -7.48 7.46 11.07
CA LEU A 232 -7.81 7.36 9.64
C LEU A 232 -6.55 7.26 8.80
N HIS A 233 -5.52 8.02 9.14
CA HIS A 233 -4.23 7.98 8.46
C HIS A 233 -3.60 6.59 8.52
N ILE A 234 -3.56 5.93 9.70
CA ILE A 234 -3.06 4.55 9.77
C ILE A 234 -3.98 3.56 9.07
N LEU A 235 -5.30 3.69 9.22
CA LEU A 235 -6.27 2.79 8.60
C LEU A 235 -6.09 2.73 7.08
N PHE A 236 -6.06 3.89 6.41
CA PHE A 236 -5.89 3.95 4.96
C PHE A 236 -4.50 3.45 4.52
N ASN A 237 -3.44 3.80 5.25
CA ASN A 237 -2.09 3.29 4.94
C ASN A 237 -2.03 1.76 5.04
N MET A 238 -2.60 1.17 6.10
CA MET A 238 -2.59 -0.29 6.28
C MET A 238 -3.44 -0.99 5.22
N ALA A 239 -4.58 -0.41 4.83
CA ALA A 239 -5.41 -0.94 3.74
C ALA A 239 -4.65 -0.99 2.41
N TRP A 240 -3.94 0.08 2.05
CA TRP A 240 -3.13 0.13 0.83
C TRP A 240 -1.91 -0.79 0.90
N ILE A 241 -1.20 -0.85 2.03
CA ILE A 241 -0.09 -1.79 2.24
C ILE A 241 -0.57 -3.22 2.11
N PHE A 242 -1.73 -3.55 2.68
CA PHE A 242 -2.31 -4.89 2.53
C PHE A 242 -2.59 -5.21 1.06
N LEU A 243 -3.22 -4.28 0.33
CA LEU A 243 -3.56 -4.46 -1.08
C LEU A 243 -2.32 -4.65 -1.97
N PHE A 244 -1.34 -3.75 -1.86
CA PHE A 244 -0.14 -3.77 -2.72
C PHE A 244 0.91 -4.76 -2.22
N GLY A 245 1.18 -4.75 -0.92
CA GLY A 245 2.18 -5.58 -0.27
C GLY A 245 1.90 -7.07 -0.45
N LYS A 246 0.63 -7.51 -0.36
CA LYS A 246 0.26 -8.91 -0.65
C LYS A 246 0.68 -9.33 -2.05
N GLN A 247 0.50 -8.47 -3.06
CA GLN A 247 0.91 -8.79 -4.42
C GLN A 247 2.43 -8.77 -4.58
N LEU A 248 3.10 -7.79 -3.98
CA LEU A 248 4.56 -7.69 -4.02
C LEU A 248 5.24 -8.88 -3.34
N ASP A 249 4.79 -9.28 -2.16
CA ASP A 249 5.30 -10.46 -1.45
C ASP A 249 5.20 -11.73 -2.32
N LEU A 250 4.11 -11.90 -3.06
CA LEU A 250 3.90 -13.04 -3.95
C LEU A 250 4.74 -12.98 -5.24
N LYS A 251 5.03 -11.78 -5.76
CA LYS A 251 5.66 -11.62 -7.08
C LYS A 251 7.18 -11.45 -7.02
N ILE A 252 7.69 -10.65 -6.08
CA ILE A 252 9.12 -10.32 -6.00
C ILE A 252 9.80 -10.92 -4.77
N GLY A 253 9.03 -11.42 -3.80
CA GLY A 253 9.54 -12.08 -2.60
C GLY A 253 10.10 -11.12 -1.55
N LYS A 254 10.31 -11.66 -0.34
CA LYS A 254 10.65 -10.89 0.87
C LYS A 254 11.90 -10.00 0.74
N LYS A 255 12.99 -10.51 0.17
CA LYS A 255 14.24 -9.73 0.05
C LYS A 255 14.04 -8.50 -0.84
N LYS A 256 13.33 -8.66 -1.96
CA LYS A 256 13.14 -7.57 -2.93
C LYS A 256 12.14 -6.54 -2.41
N ILE A 257 11.04 -6.95 -1.76
CA ILE A 257 10.11 -6.00 -1.15
C ILE A 257 10.78 -5.20 -0.02
N LEU A 258 11.69 -5.81 0.77
CA LEU A 258 12.46 -5.08 1.78
C LEU A 258 13.30 -3.96 1.14
N VAL A 259 14.09 -4.30 0.11
CA VAL A 259 14.92 -3.33 -0.61
C VAL A 259 14.06 -2.25 -1.27
N LEU A 260 12.93 -2.64 -1.86
CA LEU A 260 11.96 -1.70 -2.45
C LEU A 260 11.47 -0.69 -1.42
N VAL A 261 11.02 -1.16 -0.26
CA VAL A 261 10.54 -0.31 0.85
C VAL A 261 11.65 0.61 1.35
N LEU A 262 12.86 0.09 1.56
CA LEU A 262 14.00 0.88 2.04
C LEU A 262 14.38 2.00 1.07
N LEU A 263 14.51 1.70 -0.22
CA LEU A 263 14.89 2.69 -1.22
C LEU A 263 13.82 3.77 -1.37
N ILE A 264 12.54 3.38 -1.39
CA ILE A 264 11.44 4.35 -1.44
C ILE A 264 11.39 5.20 -0.17
N ALA A 265 11.53 4.59 1.02
CA ALA A 265 11.51 5.32 2.29
C ALA A 265 12.65 6.35 2.35
N ILE A 266 13.88 5.95 2.04
CA ILE A 266 15.04 6.87 2.06
C ILE A 266 14.82 8.02 1.07
N ALA A 267 14.43 7.74 -0.17
CA ALA A 267 14.25 8.77 -1.19
C ALA A 267 13.11 9.75 -0.84
N SER A 268 11.93 9.21 -0.48
CA SER A 268 10.75 10.02 -0.17
C SER A 268 10.91 10.83 1.12
N ASN A 269 11.44 10.23 2.19
CA ASN A 269 11.67 10.94 3.45
C ASN A 269 12.73 12.03 3.29
N THR A 270 13.82 11.77 2.57
CA THR A 270 14.87 12.77 2.36
C THR A 270 14.34 13.95 1.56
N ALA A 271 13.58 13.70 0.49
CA ALA A 271 12.99 14.76 -0.30
C ALA A 271 11.96 15.58 0.51
N GLN A 272 11.13 14.91 1.32
CA GLN A 272 10.18 15.57 2.20
C GLN A 272 10.87 16.46 3.25
N TYR A 273 11.94 15.97 3.85
CA TYR A 273 12.73 16.73 4.82
C TYR A 273 13.32 18.00 4.20
N ILE A 274 13.91 17.88 3.01
CA ILE A 274 14.46 19.02 2.28
C ILE A 274 13.34 20.04 1.98
N MET A 275 12.15 19.59 1.57
CA MET A 275 11.09 20.51 1.16
C MET A 275 10.37 21.19 2.33
N SER A 276 10.10 20.46 3.42
CA SER A 276 9.17 20.88 4.47
C SER A 276 9.69 20.71 5.92
N GLY A 277 10.96 20.33 6.10
CA GLY A 277 11.56 20.16 7.42
C GLY A 277 11.27 18.80 8.07
N PRO A 278 11.62 18.60 9.36
CA PRO A 278 11.61 17.29 10.03
C PRO A 278 10.23 16.79 10.47
N TYR A 279 9.22 17.66 10.49
CA TYR A 279 7.92 17.34 11.07
C TYR A 279 6.98 16.69 10.04
N PHE A 280 7.29 15.45 9.66
CA PHE A 280 6.45 14.60 8.82
C PHE A 280 6.53 13.15 9.28
N ILE A 281 5.42 12.42 9.10
CA ILE A 281 5.29 11.01 9.50
C ILE A 281 4.37 10.26 8.54
N GLY A 282 4.55 8.94 8.44
CA GLY A 282 3.65 8.04 7.73
C GLY A 282 4.31 7.28 6.60
N ILE A 283 3.81 6.07 6.36
CA ILE A 283 4.29 5.18 5.30
C ILE A 283 3.72 5.51 3.91
N SER A 284 2.89 6.54 3.80
CA SER A 284 2.16 6.86 2.58
C SER A 284 3.06 7.11 1.36
N GLY A 285 4.26 7.69 1.52
CA GLY A 285 5.25 7.78 0.44
C GLY A 285 5.67 6.41 -0.12
N VAL A 286 5.87 5.43 0.77
CA VAL A 286 6.14 4.03 0.39
C VAL A 286 4.94 3.40 -0.30
N VAL A 287 3.72 3.63 0.18
CA VAL A 287 2.48 3.15 -0.45
C VAL A 287 2.36 3.66 -1.89
N VAL A 288 2.56 4.95 -2.11
CA VAL A 288 2.50 5.55 -3.45
C VAL A 288 3.62 4.99 -4.33
N GLY A 289 4.81 4.75 -3.77
CA GLY A 289 5.89 4.06 -4.47
C GLY A 289 5.59 2.60 -4.81
N MET A 290 4.93 1.84 -3.94
CA MET A 290 4.44 0.50 -4.26
C MET A 290 3.45 0.54 -5.43
N GLY A 291 2.52 1.49 -5.43
CA GLY A 291 1.59 1.73 -6.53
C GLY A 291 2.32 2.09 -7.84
N GLY A 292 3.28 3.01 -7.79
CA GLY A 292 4.12 3.41 -8.94
C GLY A 292 4.93 2.24 -9.50
N PHE A 293 5.50 1.42 -8.63
CA PHE A 293 6.21 0.19 -9.00
C PHE A 293 5.28 -0.77 -9.75
N ILE A 294 4.11 -1.09 -9.17
CA ILE A 294 3.14 -2.00 -9.77
C ILE A 294 2.65 -1.47 -11.12
N TRP A 295 2.33 -0.17 -11.20
CA TRP A 295 1.93 0.48 -12.45
C TRP A 295 2.99 0.32 -13.54
N MET A 296 4.27 0.54 -13.22
CA MET A 296 5.36 0.35 -14.18
C MET A 296 5.53 -1.12 -14.58
N ARG A 297 5.41 -2.06 -13.64
CA ARG A 297 5.45 -3.50 -13.95
C ARG A 297 4.31 -3.92 -14.87
N GLN A 298 3.09 -3.45 -14.62
CA GLN A 298 1.95 -3.73 -15.49
C GLN A 298 2.16 -3.20 -16.92
N LYS A 299 2.86 -2.07 -17.09
CA LYS A 299 3.19 -1.53 -18.41
C LYS A 299 4.34 -2.26 -19.11
N LYS A 300 5.45 -2.54 -18.41
CA LYS A 300 6.67 -3.10 -19.02
C LYS A 300 6.76 -4.62 -19.01
N ALA A 301 6.07 -5.27 -18.08
CA ALA A 301 6.09 -6.71 -17.89
C ALA A 301 4.68 -7.24 -17.54
N PRO A 302 3.68 -7.05 -18.42
CA PRO A 302 2.29 -7.47 -18.17
C PRO A 302 2.16 -8.96 -17.87
N TRP A 303 3.05 -9.81 -18.42
CA TRP A 303 3.10 -11.26 -18.18
C TRP A 303 3.42 -11.64 -16.73
N GLU A 304 3.92 -10.71 -15.90
CA GLU A 304 4.11 -10.97 -14.47
C GLU A 304 2.78 -11.02 -13.71
N GLY A 305 1.69 -10.50 -14.28
CA GLY A 305 0.33 -10.69 -13.80
C GLY A 305 0.06 -10.07 -12.43
N TYR A 306 0.44 -8.80 -12.24
CA TYR A 306 0.00 -8.02 -11.08
C TYR A 306 -1.51 -7.76 -11.18
N ALA A 307 -2.29 -8.38 -10.30
CA ALA A 307 -3.75 -8.31 -10.26
C ALA A 307 -4.25 -7.06 -9.50
N VAL A 308 -3.62 -5.89 -9.69
CA VAL A 308 -4.13 -4.61 -9.17
C VAL A 308 -5.01 -3.99 -10.23
N GLN A 309 -6.25 -3.67 -9.87
CA GLN A 309 -7.18 -2.99 -10.79
C GLN A 309 -6.65 -1.60 -11.15
N LYS A 310 -6.80 -1.22 -12.42
CA LYS A 310 -6.40 0.11 -12.91
C LYS A 310 -7.09 1.24 -12.13
N SER A 311 -8.37 1.04 -11.77
CA SER A 311 -9.16 1.97 -10.95
C SER A 311 -8.51 2.27 -9.60
N ALA A 312 -7.95 1.26 -8.92
CA ALA A 312 -7.28 1.45 -7.64
C ALA A 312 -6.02 2.31 -7.78
N LEU A 313 -5.21 2.08 -8.82
CA LEU A 313 -4.03 2.91 -9.10
C LEU A 313 -4.42 4.33 -9.50
N LEU A 314 -5.46 4.49 -10.33
CA LEU A 314 -5.98 5.80 -10.72
C LEU A 314 -6.52 6.57 -9.51
N LEU A 315 -7.27 5.92 -8.63
CA LEU A 315 -7.74 6.51 -7.38
C LEU A 315 -6.58 7.01 -6.54
N LEU A 316 -5.54 6.20 -6.34
CA LEU A 316 -4.35 6.57 -5.59
C LEU A 316 -3.65 7.79 -6.20
N PHE A 317 -3.38 7.77 -7.50
CA PHE A 317 -2.67 8.88 -8.17
C PHE A 317 -3.51 10.14 -8.25
N PHE A 318 -4.83 10.02 -8.47
CA PHE A 318 -5.75 11.14 -8.42
C PHE A 318 -5.81 11.75 -7.02
N PHE A 319 -5.89 10.92 -5.98
CA PHE A 319 -5.86 11.38 -4.59
C PHE A 319 -4.58 12.16 -4.28
N VAL A 320 -3.41 11.63 -4.67
CA VAL A 320 -2.12 12.35 -4.51
C VAL A 320 -2.11 13.66 -5.30
N ALA A 321 -2.57 13.66 -6.56
CA ALA A 321 -2.63 14.87 -7.37
C ALA A 321 -3.55 15.93 -6.76
N ALA A 322 -4.72 15.52 -6.25
CA ALA A 322 -5.64 16.41 -5.56
C ALA A 322 -5.04 17.01 -4.28
N MET A 323 -4.30 16.23 -3.49
CA MET A 323 -3.60 16.72 -2.30
C MET A 323 -2.50 17.74 -2.65
N VAL A 324 -1.73 17.49 -3.71
CA VAL A 324 -0.69 18.42 -4.20
C VAL A 324 -1.31 19.73 -4.67
N VAL A 325 -2.41 19.66 -5.44
CA VAL A 325 -3.13 20.85 -5.93
C VAL A 325 -3.71 21.64 -4.76
N LEU A 326 -4.36 20.96 -3.81
CA LEU A 326 -4.96 21.60 -2.64
C LEU A 326 -3.90 22.32 -1.80
N ASP A 327 -2.76 21.68 -1.53
CA ASP A 327 -1.67 22.32 -0.80
C ASP A 327 -1.08 23.52 -1.54
N GLY A 328 -0.95 23.42 -2.87
CA GLY A 328 -0.51 24.53 -3.70
C GLY A 328 -1.45 25.74 -3.61
N VAL A 329 -2.77 25.49 -3.65
CA VAL A 329 -3.79 26.53 -3.48
C VAL A 329 -3.72 27.14 -2.09
N ILE A 330 -3.65 26.31 -1.03
CA ILE A 330 -3.55 26.79 0.36
C ILE A 330 -2.29 27.63 0.54
N TRP A 331 -1.15 27.19 0.03
CA TRP A 331 0.11 27.93 0.09
C TRP A 331 0.02 29.27 -0.65
N GLY A 332 -0.56 29.28 -1.86
CA GLY A 332 -0.76 30.51 -2.64
C GLY A 332 -1.67 31.52 -1.94
N VAL A 333 -2.79 31.06 -1.37
CA VAL A 333 -3.70 31.89 -0.57
C VAL A 333 -2.97 32.48 0.64
N ARG A 334 -2.18 31.68 1.36
CA ARG A 334 -1.43 32.15 2.53
C ARG A 334 -0.37 33.18 2.18
N LEU A 335 0.33 32.98 1.06
CA LEU A 335 1.30 33.94 0.56
C LEU A 335 0.64 35.29 0.25
N PHE A 336 -0.54 35.25 -0.38
CA PHE A 336 -1.33 36.43 -0.74
C PHE A 336 -1.86 37.19 0.49
N TYR A 337 -2.35 36.48 1.51
CA TYR A 337 -2.93 37.08 2.72
C TYR A 337 -1.95 37.25 3.89
N HIS A 338 -0.65 36.98 3.70
CA HIS A 338 0.37 37.03 4.76
C HIS A 338 0.03 36.21 6.02
N LEU A 339 -0.67 35.08 5.85
CA LEU A 339 -1.08 34.21 6.96
C LEU A 339 0.07 33.34 7.44
N ALA A 340 0.06 32.99 8.73
CA ALA A 340 1.05 32.10 9.32
C ALA A 340 1.10 30.73 8.62
N PRO A 341 2.28 30.11 8.49
CA PRO A 341 2.42 28.76 7.94
C PRO A 341 1.66 27.73 8.80
N THR A 342 1.07 26.71 8.17
CA THR A 342 0.47 25.56 8.88
C THR A 342 1.19 24.27 8.51
N LEU A 343 0.92 23.22 9.29
CA LEU A 343 1.35 21.86 9.04
C LEU A 343 1.07 21.45 7.59
N GLN A 344 2.14 21.19 6.84
CA GLN A 344 2.06 20.79 5.45
C GLN A 344 1.80 19.28 5.33
N ILE A 345 0.96 18.91 4.38
CA ILE A 345 0.81 17.51 4.00
C ILE A 345 2.13 17.07 3.33
N ALA A 346 2.57 15.84 3.59
CA ALA A 346 3.81 15.29 3.04
C ALA A 346 3.73 14.95 1.55
N ASN A 347 3.30 15.90 0.72
CA ASN A 347 3.06 15.74 -0.70
C ASN A 347 4.33 15.43 -1.49
N THR A 348 5.47 15.98 -1.09
CA THR A 348 6.76 15.65 -1.70
C THR A 348 7.11 14.18 -1.50
N ALA A 349 6.83 13.62 -0.32
CA ALA A 349 7.03 12.19 -0.06
C ALA A 349 6.21 11.32 -1.00
N HIS A 350 4.95 11.68 -1.28
CA HIS A 350 4.09 10.92 -2.20
C HIS A 350 4.61 10.97 -3.64
N VAL A 351 4.94 12.16 -4.14
CA VAL A 351 5.42 12.34 -5.52
C VAL A 351 6.75 11.61 -5.72
N VAL A 352 7.72 11.87 -4.86
CA VAL A 352 9.05 11.24 -4.95
C VAL A 352 8.95 9.74 -4.70
N GLY A 353 8.09 9.31 -3.78
CA GLY A 353 7.83 7.89 -3.55
C GLY A 353 7.29 7.19 -4.80
N GLY A 354 6.25 7.76 -5.43
CA GLY A 354 5.67 7.26 -6.67
C GLY A 354 6.67 7.18 -7.83
N LEU A 355 7.45 8.25 -8.04
CA LEU A 355 8.50 8.30 -9.06
C LEU A 355 9.61 7.27 -8.81
N THR A 356 10.07 7.16 -7.56
CA THR A 356 11.08 6.16 -7.15
C THR A 356 10.56 4.75 -7.40
N GLY A 357 9.32 4.46 -6.99
CA GLY A 357 8.68 3.18 -7.25
C GLY A 357 8.57 2.84 -8.73
N ALA A 358 8.10 3.78 -9.55
CA ALA A 358 8.00 3.61 -11.00
C ALA A 358 9.38 3.39 -11.64
N PHE A 359 10.41 4.11 -11.19
CA PHE A 359 11.79 3.90 -11.63
C PHE A 359 12.28 2.50 -11.28
N LEU A 360 12.12 2.06 -10.02
CA LEU A 360 12.52 0.72 -9.58
C LEU A 360 11.76 -0.39 -10.33
N GLY A 361 10.50 -0.12 -10.72
CA GLY A 361 9.71 -1.01 -11.57
C GLY A 361 10.31 -1.24 -12.96
N CYS A 362 11.12 -0.31 -13.47
CA CYS A 362 11.84 -0.48 -14.74
C CYS A 362 13.03 -1.45 -14.62
N LEU A 363 13.54 -1.70 -13.42
CA LEU A 363 14.79 -2.42 -13.24
C LEU A 363 14.60 -3.94 -13.39
N SER A 364 15.57 -4.59 -14.04
CA SER A 364 15.56 -6.04 -14.26
C SER A 364 15.75 -6.84 -12.98
N TRP A 365 16.43 -6.29 -11.97
CA TRP A 365 16.64 -6.94 -10.66
C TRP A 365 15.32 -7.32 -9.98
N PHE A 366 14.27 -6.52 -10.19
CA PHE A 366 12.94 -6.75 -9.63
C PHE A 366 12.08 -7.73 -10.43
N LYS A 367 12.58 -8.30 -11.54
CA LYS A 367 11.87 -9.35 -12.28
C LYS A 367 11.54 -10.52 -11.39
N LYS A 368 10.38 -11.14 -11.62
CA LYS A 368 10.01 -12.40 -10.98
C LYS A 368 11.13 -13.40 -11.27
N GLY A 369 11.72 -13.97 -10.22
CA GLY A 369 12.67 -15.07 -10.40
C GLY A 369 11.90 -16.24 -11.02
N LEU A 370 12.40 -16.78 -12.14
CA LEU A 370 11.99 -18.10 -12.60
C LEU A 370 12.57 -19.09 -11.58
N THR A 371 11.84 -19.32 -10.49
CA THR A 371 12.09 -20.40 -9.54
C THR A 371 11.11 -21.51 -9.81
#